data_AF-A0A9W7ANY1-F1
#
_entry.id   AF-A0A9W7ANY1-F1
#
_cell.length_a   1.000
_cell.length_b   1.000
_cell.length_c   1.000
_cell.angle_alpha   90.00
_cell.angle_beta   90.00
_cell.angle_gamma   90.00
#
_symmetry.space_group_name_H-M   'P 1'
#
loop_
_entity.id
_entity.type
_entity.pdbx_description
1 polymer ?
#
loop_
_entity_poly.entity_id
_entity_poly.type
_entity_poly.pdbx_seq_one_letter_code
_entity_poly.pdbx_strand_id
1 'polypeptide(L)'
;MQCNLWFIRFNLDDDCRHLAIGNNKGEVRVWDIIGGDGDRDGARREYLLKYKDAKTCVRMPRFSGDGDLIATVSDGGRVLVYDFKKGREIGAGGV
;
A
#
# COMPACT_ATOMS: atom_id res chain seq x y z
N MET A 1 -1.78 21.46 -10.18
CA MET A 1 -1.91 20.74 -8.88
C MET A 1 -0.52 20.56 -8.32
N GLN A 2 -0.19 21.27 -7.24
CA GLN A 2 1.10 21.16 -6.57
C GLN A 2 0.96 20.07 -5.51
N CYS A 3 1.52 18.89 -5.76
CA CYS A 3 1.58 17.86 -4.74
C CYS A 3 2.70 18.25 -3.77
N ASN A 4 2.36 18.93 -2.67
CA ASN A 4 3.34 19.31 -1.65
C ASN A 4 3.66 18.09 -0.77
N LEU A 5 4.37 17.14 -1.38
CA LEU A 5 4.79 15.88 -0.77
C LEU A 5 6.26 16.01 -0.36
N TRP A 6 6.50 16.40 0.90
CA TRP A 6 7.86 16.54 1.43
C TRP A 6 8.54 15.20 1.74
N PHE A 7 7.75 14.15 2.00
CA PHE A 7 8.24 12.79 2.23
C PHE A 7 7.13 11.75 2.01
N ILE A 8 7.50 10.66 1.35
CA ILE A 8 6.80 9.37 1.38
C ILE A 8 7.83 8.25 1.45
N ARG A 9 7.47 7.14 2.07
CA ARG A 9 8.22 5.89 2.01
C ARG A 9 7.46 4.91 1.12
N PHE A 10 8.18 4.16 0.30
CA PHE A 10 7.66 2.93 -0.32
C PHE A 10 8.21 1.71 0.42
N ASN A 11 7.60 0.55 0.24
CA ASN A 11 8.12 -0.68 0.80
C ASN A 11 7.95 -1.84 -0.20
N LEU A 12 8.93 -2.74 -0.20
CA LEU A 12 8.86 -4.04 -0.84
C LEU A 12 8.52 -5.09 0.21
N ASP A 13 7.86 -6.16 -0.21
CA ASP A 13 7.80 -7.41 0.56
C ASP A 13 9.17 -8.11 0.57
N ASP A 14 9.29 -9.15 1.39
CA ASP A 14 10.57 -9.83 1.61
C ASP A 14 11.09 -10.53 0.33
N ASP A 15 10.19 -10.99 -0.53
CA ASP A 15 10.51 -11.58 -1.84
C ASP A 15 10.83 -10.53 -2.92
N CYS A 16 10.73 -9.24 -2.60
CA CYS A 16 10.91 -8.12 -3.55
C CYS A 16 10.01 -8.19 -4.79
N ARG A 17 8.84 -8.82 -4.66
CA ARG A 17 7.87 -8.99 -5.74
C ARG A 17 6.79 -7.92 -5.73
N HIS A 18 6.39 -7.46 -4.54
CA HIS A 18 5.31 -6.50 -4.38
C HIS A 18 5.84 -5.16 -3.89
N LEU A 19 5.57 -4.09 -4.65
CA LEU A 19 5.90 -2.72 -4.27
C LEU A 19 4.66 -1.99 -3.78
N ALA A 20 4.67 -1.48 -2.55
CA ALA A 20 3.59 -0.67 -1.98
C ALA A 20 3.97 0.81 -1.90
N ILE A 21 3.07 1.68 -2.38
CA ILE A 21 3.21 3.15 -2.35
C ILE A 21 1.90 3.80 -1.90
N GLY A 22 1.98 4.69 -0.92
CA GLY A 22 0.88 5.55 -0.49
C GLY A 22 0.75 6.83 -1.32
N ASN A 23 -0.45 7.39 -1.39
CA ASN A 23 -0.71 8.66 -2.09
C ASN A 23 -1.38 9.71 -1.19
N ASN A 24 -1.59 10.91 -1.76
CA ASN A 24 -2.21 12.04 -1.08
C ASN A 24 -3.74 11.94 -0.91
N LYS A 25 -4.36 10.86 -1.40
CA LYS A 25 -5.81 10.61 -1.31
C LYS A 25 -6.16 9.54 -0.28
N GLY A 26 -5.20 9.08 0.51
CA GLY A 26 -5.44 8.03 1.51
C GLY A 26 -5.48 6.62 0.91
N GLU A 27 -4.91 6.44 -0.27
CA GLU A 27 -4.88 5.16 -0.96
C GLU A 27 -3.45 4.60 -0.93
N VAL A 28 -3.34 3.28 -0.86
CA VAL A 28 -2.10 2.55 -1.11
C VAL A 28 -2.28 1.71 -2.36
N ARG A 29 -1.38 1.90 -3.31
CA ARG A 29 -1.28 1.06 -4.50
C ARG A 29 -0.16 0.05 -4.28
N VAL A 30 -0.43 -1.19 -4.66
CA VAL A 30 0.53 -2.28 -4.61
C VAL A 30 0.68 -2.86 -6.01
N TRP A 31 1.90 -3.03 -6.49
CA TRP A 31 2.18 -3.62 -7.80
C TRP A 31 2.98 -4.91 -7.66
N ASP A 32 2.59 -5.95 -8.38
CA ASP A 32 3.50 -7.05 -8.72
C ASP A 32 4.48 -6.53 -9.78
N ILE A 33 5.75 -6.37 -9.40
CA ILE A 33 6.78 -5.75 -10.23
C ILE A 33 7.67 -6.76 -10.96
N ILE A 34 7.61 -8.04 -10.60
CA ILE A 34 8.38 -9.12 -11.22
C ILE A 34 7.53 -9.84 -12.29
N GLY A 35 6.21 -9.85 -12.15
CA GLY A 35 5.31 -10.57 -13.05
C GLY A 35 5.28 -12.07 -12.77
N GLY A 36 4.46 -12.82 -13.50
CA GLY A 36 4.46 -14.29 -13.43
C GLY A 36 5.39 -14.92 -14.47
N ASP A 37 5.97 -16.08 -14.15
CA ASP A 37 6.82 -16.89 -15.06
C ASP A 37 6.15 -17.27 -16.41
N GLY A 38 4.88 -16.93 -16.62
CA GLY A 38 4.13 -17.14 -17.85
C GLY A 38 3.50 -15.91 -18.49
N ASP A 39 3.67 -14.71 -17.92
CA ASP A 39 3.10 -13.47 -18.47
C ASP A 39 3.99 -12.93 -19.61
N ARG A 40 3.70 -13.41 -20.83
CA ARG A 40 4.41 -13.00 -22.05
C ARG A 40 4.30 -11.50 -22.36
N ASP A 41 3.35 -10.81 -21.73
CA ASP A 41 3.12 -9.35 -21.87
C ASP A 41 3.56 -8.53 -20.65
N GLY A 42 4.17 -9.15 -19.63
CA GLY A 42 4.61 -8.43 -18.43
C GLY A 42 3.48 -7.75 -17.67
N ALA A 43 2.28 -8.35 -17.65
CA ALA A 43 1.08 -7.80 -17.02
C ALA A 43 1.26 -7.64 -15.50
N ARG A 44 1.79 -6.50 -15.09
CA ARG A 44 1.92 -6.10 -13.68
C ARG A 44 0.54 -5.95 -13.07
N ARG A 45 0.23 -6.77 -12.07
CA ARG A 45 -1.03 -6.67 -11.32
C ARG A 45 -0.97 -5.48 -10.38
N GLU A 46 -2.05 -4.73 -10.33
CA GLU A 46 -2.23 -3.62 -9.39
C GLU A 46 -3.33 -3.96 -8.38
N TYR A 47 -3.04 -3.70 -7.11
CA TYR A 47 -3.99 -3.80 -6.00
C TYR A 47 -4.18 -2.41 -5.39
N LEU A 48 -5.43 -2.01 -5.22
CA LEU A 48 -5.80 -0.77 -4.56
C LEU A 48 -6.31 -1.05 -3.15
N LEU A 49 -5.56 -0.60 -2.15
CA LEU A 49 -5.94 -0.64 -0.75
C LEU A 49 -6.44 0.73 -0.34
N LYS A 50 -7.70 0.79 0.11
CA LYS A 50 -8.37 2.05 0.44
C LYS A 50 -9.34 1.85 1.59
N TYR A 51 -9.28 2.75 2.56
CA TYR A 51 -10.34 2.89 3.55
C TYR A 51 -11.38 3.89 3.07
N LYS A 52 -12.66 3.60 3.34
CA LYS A 52 -13.81 4.38 2.83
C LYS A 52 -13.72 5.88 3.15
N ASP A 53 -13.20 6.24 4.33
CA ASP A 53 -13.10 7.63 4.79
C ASP A 53 -11.66 8.17 4.74
N ALA A 54 -10.79 7.53 3.98
CA ALA A 54 -9.42 7.98 3.81
C ALA A 54 -9.40 9.28 2.99
N LYS A 55 -8.78 10.34 3.54
CA LYS A 55 -8.74 11.68 2.93
C LYS A 55 -7.38 12.36 3.04
N THR A 56 -6.40 11.71 3.65
CA THR A 56 -5.12 12.30 4.02
C THR A 56 -3.97 11.49 3.43
N CYS A 57 -2.80 12.12 3.30
CA CYS A 57 -1.65 11.46 2.69
C CYS A 57 -1.21 10.24 3.49
N VAL A 58 -1.10 9.08 2.84
CA VAL A 58 -0.41 7.92 3.42
C VAL A 58 1.09 8.16 3.28
N ARG A 59 1.80 8.21 4.42
CA ARG A 59 3.23 8.52 4.46
C ARG A 59 4.09 7.29 4.31
N MET A 60 3.68 6.18 4.89
CA MET A 60 4.47 4.96 4.92
C MET A 60 3.54 3.74 4.91
N PRO A 61 3.60 2.90 3.87
CA PRO A 61 3.17 1.52 3.92
C PRO A 61 4.31 0.61 4.37
N ARG A 62 3.98 -0.51 5.02
CA ARG A 62 4.93 -1.55 5.39
C ARG A 62 4.27 -2.93 5.36
N PHE A 63 4.88 -3.86 4.64
CA PHE A 63 4.54 -5.27 4.69
C PHE A 63 4.92 -5.87 6.06
N SER A 64 4.14 -6.85 6.51
CA SER A 64 4.59 -7.81 7.52
C SER A 64 5.67 -8.74 6.95
N GLY A 65 6.46 -9.37 7.81
CA GLY A 65 7.53 -10.28 7.36
C GLY A 65 7.03 -11.56 6.68
N ASP A 66 5.74 -11.88 6.82
CA ASP A 66 5.10 -12.95 6.04
C ASP A 66 4.48 -12.45 4.72
N GLY A 67 4.49 -11.15 4.47
CA GLY A 67 3.92 -10.52 3.27
C GLY A 67 2.38 -10.51 3.21
N ASP A 68 1.69 -10.96 4.26
CA ASP A 68 0.23 -11.10 4.26
C ASP A 68 -0.51 -9.82 4.66
N LEU A 69 0.15 -8.96 5.44
CA LEU A 69 -0.42 -7.72 5.95
C LEU A 69 0.34 -6.51 5.43
N ILE A 70 -0.39 -5.41 5.29
CA ILE A 70 0.19 -4.08 5.08
C ILE A 70 -0.32 -3.13 6.16
N ALA A 71 0.59 -2.59 6.96
CA ALA A 71 0.31 -1.49 7.88
C ALA A 71 0.63 -0.15 7.21
N THR A 72 -0.19 0.86 7.48
CA THR A 72 -0.04 2.19 6.89
C THR A 72 -0.25 3.28 7.93
N VAL A 73 0.41 4.41 7.77
CA VAL A 73 0.20 5.63 8.58
C VAL A 73 -0.09 6.83 7.68
N SER A 74 -1.00 7.69 8.11
CA SER A 74 -1.43 8.88 7.35
C SER A 74 -1.34 10.17 8.16
N ASP A 75 -1.27 11.31 7.45
CA ASP A 75 -1.28 12.65 8.07
C ASP A 75 -2.52 12.93 8.93
N GLY A 76 -3.60 12.18 8.71
CA GLY A 76 -4.84 12.31 9.49
C GLY A 76 -4.80 11.58 10.83
N GLY A 77 -3.63 11.17 11.31
CA GLY A 77 -3.48 10.42 12.56
C GLY A 77 -3.94 8.96 12.51
N ARG A 78 -4.36 8.47 11.34
CA ARG A 78 -4.86 7.10 11.18
C ARG A 78 -3.75 6.11 10.85
N VAL A 79 -3.82 4.97 11.51
CA VAL A 79 -3.11 3.73 11.27
C VAL A 79 -4.10 2.69 10.73
N LEU A 80 -3.84 2.14 9.55
CA LEU A 80 -4.70 1.14 8.93
C LEU A 80 -3.90 -0.13 8.64
N VAL A 81 -4.52 -1.28 8.88
CA VAL A 81 -3.96 -2.60 8.56
C VAL A 81 -4.87 -3.29 7.55
N TYR A 82 -4.26 -3.73 6.44
CA TYR A 82 -4.90 -4.44 5.36
C TYR A 82 -4.41 -5.89 5.35
N ASP A 83 -5.33 -6.84 5.17
CA ASP A 83 -5.02 -8.19 4.70
C ASP A 83 -4.82 -8.11 3.19
N PHE A 84 -3.55 -8.17 2.77
CA PHE A 84 -3.15 -8.02 1.38
C PHE A 84 -3.60 -9.22 0.55
N LYS A 85 -3.49 -10.44 1.08
CA LYS A 85 -3.91 -11.67 0.38
C LYS A 85 -5.41 -11.68 0.11
N LYS A 86 -6.22 -11.20 1.06
CA LYS A 86 -7.68 -11.13 0.94
C LYS A 86 -8.19 -9.81 0.36
N GLY A 87 -7.30 -8.84 0.13
CA GLY A 87 -7.63 -7.53 -0.44
C GLY A 87 -8.61 -6.71 0.39
N ARG A 88 -8.57 -6.80 1.73
CA ARG A 88 -9.52 -6.11 2.61
C ARG A 88 -8.84 -5.51 3.84
N GLU A 89 -9.44 -4.46 4.39
CA GLU A 89 -9.05 -3.94 5.70
C GLU A 89 -9.41 -4.93 6.82
N ILE A 90 -8.54 -5.01 7.82
CA ILE A 90 -8.79 -5.83 9.02
C ILE A 90 -8.75 -5.03 10.32
N GLY A 91 -8.24 -3.80 10.30
CA GLY A 91 -8.27 -2.93 11.47
C GLY A 91 -7.82 -1.50 11.20
N ALA A 92 -8.38 -0.59 12.00
CA ALA A 92 -8.04 0.82 12.03
C ALA A 92 -7.81 1.26 13.48
N GLY A 93 -6.79 2.08 13.70
CA GLY A 93 -6.50 2.75 14.97
C GLY A 93 -5.91 4.13 14.72
N GLY A 94 -5.95 5.02 15.70
CA GLY A 94 -5.46 6.39 15.50
C GLY A 94 -5.95 7.32 16.60
N VAL A 95 -5.30 8.47 16.72
CA VAL A 95 -5.57 9.51 17.71
C VAL A 95 -6.70 10.43 17.25
#